data_AF-G0MP10-F1
#
_entry.id   AF-G0MP10-F1
#
_cell.length_a   1.000
_cell.length_b   1.000
_cell.length_c   1.000
_cell.angle_alpha   90.00
_cell.angle_beta   90.00
_cell.angle_gamma   90.00
#
_symmetry.space_group_name_H-M   'P 1'
#
loop_
_entity.id
_entity.type
_entity.pdbx_description
1 polymer ?
#
loop_
_entity_poly.entity_id
_entity_poly.type
_entity_poly.pdbx_seq_one_letter_code
_entity_poly.pdbx_strand_id
1 'polypeptide(L)'
;MVMIETFLGMAKYLSPREDDDWSDRLNYLITPNLLLAFSVLISFKQFGGRPIECMFPNKFPGSWEQYAENYCWSQDTYFVEPTQDVSLVKQEERYTPDRQLSYYQWVPFFLLLQAAFFRAPSYLWKIRIHEVVEKAKDNANVEEEVREKNIGILKRHLSSALRFQANMESKRVQVHKTVTFLNFQYSSGFISWIYLFTKSLYFINVFAQLFLGTNRYQWYGFGVVRDIVSGTPWERSGYFPRAAVCDFEVRQVANIQRYSVQCVLVINIFNEKIFVLLWFW
;
A
#
# COMPACT_ATOMS: atom_id res chain seq x y z
N MET A 1 25.70 -17.91 -8.93
CA MET A 1 24.80 -18.98 -8.47
C MET A 1 23.74 -18.44 -7.51
N VAL A 2 24.11 -17.85 -6.37
CA VAL A 2 23.17 -17.25 -5.39
C VAL A 2 22.22 -16.19 -6.00
N MET A 3 22.73 -15.30 -6.85
CA MET A 3 21.91 -14.24 -7.47
C MET A 3 20.87 -14.78 -8.49
N ILE A 4 21.13 -15.96 -9.08
CA ILE A 4 20.21 -16.60 -10.03
C ILE A 4 19.13 -17.36 -9.24
N GLU A 5 19.49 -18.02 -8.15
CA GLU A 5 18.53 -18.68 -7.27
C GLU A 5 17.59 -17.69 -6.57
N THR A 6 18.10 -16.52 -6.15
CA THR A 6 17.25 -15.45 -5.61
C THR A 6 16.30 -14.89 -6.67
N PHE A 7 16.78 -14.71 -7.90
CA PHE A 7 15.95 -14.23 -9.00
C PHE A 7 14.88 -15.26 -9.42
N LEU A 8 15.23 -16.55 -9.47
CA LEU A 8 14.29 -17.65 -9.72
C LEU A 8 13.28 -17.82 -8.58
N GLY A 9 13.72 -17.66 -7.33
CA GLY A 9 12.84 -17.66 -6.17
C GLY A 9 11.85 -16.50 -6.19
N MET A 10 12.30 -15.31 -6.62
CA MET A 10 11.45 -14.13 -6.78
C MET A 10 10.49 -14.27 -7.98
N ALA A 11 10.96 -14.85 -9.10
CA ALA A 11 10.13 -15.17 -10.25
C ALA A 11 9.02 -16.19 -9.93
N LYS A 12 9.30 -17.18 -9.07
CA LYS A 12 8.30 -18.13 -8.57
C LYS A 12 7.30 -17.48 -7.60
N TYR A 13 7.69 -16.40 -6.92
CA TYR A 13 6.76 -15.59 -6.12
C TYR A 13 5.85 -14.71 -7.00
N LEU A 14 6.34 -14.35 -8.19
CA LEU A 14 5.66 -13.56 -9.22
C LEU A 14 4.85 -14.41 -10.22
N SER A 15 4.94 -15.74 -10.16
CA SER A 15 4.17 -16.61 -11.06
C SER A 15 2.73 -16.78 -10.55
N PRO A 16 1.73 -16.74 -11.45
CA PRO A 16 0.36 -17.08 -11.10
C PRO A 16 0.27 -18.51 -10.60
N ARG A 17 -0.71 -18.77 -9.72
CA ARG A 17 -1.02 -20.13 -9.27
C ARG A 17 -1.89 -20.81 -10.32
N GLU A 18 -2.12 -22.10 -10.14
CA GLU A 18 -2.98 -22.88 -11.03
C GLU A 18 -4.41 -23.04 -10.50
N ASP A 19 -4.64 -22.68 -9.23
CA ASP A 19 -5.92 -22.79 -8.52
C ASP A 19 -6.63 -21.43 -8.33
N ASP A 20 -6.34 -20.44 -9.17
CA ASP A 20 -6.77 -19.06 -8.99
C ASP A 20 -7.56 -18.47 -10.18
N ASP A 21 -8.46 -17.54 -9.85
CA ASP A 21 -9.18 -16.76 -10.87
C ASP A 21 -8.37 -15.53 -11.28
N TRP A 22 -8.72 -14.93 -12.42
CA TRP A 22 -8.13 -13.66 -12.85
C TRP A 22 -8.29 -12.54 -11.81
N SER A 23 -9.44 -12.49 -11.13
CA SER A 23 -9.69 -11.52 -10.05
C SER A 23 -8.78 -11.72 -8.83
N ASP A 24 -8.40 -12.97 -8.53
CA ASP A 24 -7.43 -13.25 -7.46
C ASP A 24 -6.04 -12.78 -7.87
N ARG A 25 -5.63 -13.08 -9.10
CA ARG A 25 -4.33 -12.65 -9.64
C ARG A 25 -4.17 -11.14 -9.57
N LEU A 26 -5.22 -10.38 -9.86
CA LEU A 26 -5.18 -8.93 -9.67
C LEU A 26 -4.88 -8.55 -8.21
N ASN A 27 -5.61 -9.12 -7.26
CA ASN A 27 -5.53 -8.74 -5.85
C ASN A 27 -4.28 -9.24 -5.12
N TYR A 28 -3.86 -10.49 -5.32
CA TYR A 28 -2.74 -11.05 -4.56
C TYR A 28 -1.39 -10.93 -5.28
N LEU A 29 -1.40 -10.79 -6.61
CA LEU A 29 -0.19 -10.83 -7.43
C LEU A 29 0.10 -9.46 -8.04
N ILE A 30 -0.79 -8.93 -8.87
CA ILE A 30 -0.49 -7.74 -9.68
C ILE A 30 -0.45 -6.48 -8.79
N THR A 31 -1.53 -6.19 -8.07
CA THR A 31 -1.65 -4.98 -7.24
C THR A 31 -0.57 -4.89 -6.15
N PRO A 32 -0.31 -5.91 -5.32
CA PRO A 32 0.72 -5.78 -4.28
C PRO A 32 2.12 -5.68 -4.86
N ASN A 33 2.45 -6.34 -5.97
CA ASN A 33 3.76 -6.18 -6.60
C ASN A 33 3.92 -4.80 -7.25
N LEU A 34 2.85 -4.23 -7.82
CA LEU A 34 2.82 -2.86 -8.32
C LEU A 34 3.07 -1.85 -7.17
N LEU A 35 2.37 -2.02 -6.05
CA LEU A 35 2.56 -1.19 -4.84
C LEU A 35 3.97 -1.33 -4.25
N LEU A 36 4.52 -2.55 -4.20
CA LEU A 36 5.91 -2.80 -3.79
C LEU A 36 6.90 -2.08 -4.72
N ALA A 37 6.70 -2.17 -6.04
CA ALA A 37 7.57 -1.50 -7.01
C ALA A 37 7.56 0.02 -6.83
N PHE A 38 6.39 0.63 -6.64
CA PHE A 38 6.27 2.07 -6.36
C PHE A 38 6.89 2.45 -5.01
N SER A 39 6.70 1.65 -3.97
CA SER A 39 7.33 1.88 -2.67
C SER A 39 8.86 1.86 -2.77
N VAL A 40 9.43 0.91 -3.51
CA VAL A 40 10.88 0.83 -3.78
C VAL A 40 11.36 2.04 -4.57
N LEU A 41 10.62 2.46 -5.60
CA LEU A 41 10.98 3.63 -6.42
C LEU A 41 11.01 4.92 -5.61
N ILE A 42 9.99 5.17 -4.78
CA ILE A 42 9.94 6.34 -3.92
C ILE A 42 11.04 6.28 -2.86
N SER A 43 11.25 5.11 -2.24
CA SER A 43 12.32 4.90 -1.26
C SER A 43 13.70 5.16 -1.85
N PHE A 44 13.95 4.72 -3.09
CA PHE A 44 15.20 5.00 -3.79
C PHE A 44 15.45 6.51 -3.92
N LYS A 45 14.43 7.29 -4.29
CA LYS A 45 14.55 8.76 -4.36
C LYS A 45 14.67 9.41 -2.98
N GLN A 46 14.00 8.86 -1.97
CA GLN A 46 14.00 9.38 -0.60
C GLN A 46 15.34 9.19 0.12
N PHE A 47 16.00 8.05 -0.06
CA PHE A 47 17.26 7.72 0.63
C PHE A 47 18.51 7.88 -0.25
N GLY A 48 18.37 7.74 -1.58
CA GLY A 48 19.49 7.77 -2.53
C GLY A 48 19.81 9.14 -3.12
N GLY A 49 19.07 10.20 -2.76
CA GLY A 49 19.29 11.54 -3.28
C GLY A 49 18.88 12.63 -2.30
N ARG A 50 18.81 13.88 -2.79
CA ARG A 50 18.23 15.01 -2.04
C ARG A 50 16.72 15.00 -2.25
N PRO A 51 15.90 14.68 -1.22
CA PRO A 51 14.44 14.60 -1.36
C PRO A 51 13.79 15.99 -1.35
N ILE A 52 14.48 16.97 -0.75
CA ILE A 52 14.12 18.38 -0.67
C ILE A 52 15.35 19.22 -1.03
N GLU A 53 15.14 20.31 -1.76
CA GLU A 53 16.18 21.29 -2.10
C GLU A 53 15.67 22.68 -1.76
N CYS A 54 16.44 23.45 -1.00
CA CYS A 54 15.99 24.74 -0.46
C CYS A 54 16.80 25.90 -1.02
N MET A 55 16.14 27.05 -1.21
CA MET A 55 16.79 28.26 -1.69
C MET A 55 17.37 29.04 -0.51
N PHE A 56 18.70 29.17 -0.48
CA PHE A 56 19.43 29.98 0.50
C PHE A 56 20.08 31.19 -0.18
N PRO A 57 20.21 32.34 0.51
CA PRO A 57 20.97 33.45 -0.01
C PRO A 57 22.47 33.13 -0.01
N ASN A 58 23.21 33.67 -0.99
CA ASN A 58 24.64 33.41 -1.27
C ASN A 58 25.63 33.57 -0.08
N LYS A 59 25.16 34.08 1.07
CA LYS A 59 25.96 34.25 2.29
C LYS A 59 26.00 32.99 3.16
N PHE A 60 25.13 32.01 2.93
CA PHE A 60 25.13 30.77 3.70
C PHE A 60 26.23 29.83 3.20
N PRO A 61 27.05 29.24 4.10
CA PRO A 61 28.01 28.22 3.71
C PRO A 61 27.28 26.92 3.37
N GLY A 62 27.77 26.17 2.37
CA GLY A 62 27.10 24.95 1.88
C GLY A 62 26.89 23.85 2.93
N SER A 63 27.68 23.81 4.01
CA SER A 63 27.43 22.88 5.13
C SER A 63 26.17 23.23 5.93
N TRP A 64 25.85 24.51 6.04
CA TRP A 64 24.62 24.98 6.69
C TRP A 64 23.40 24.74 5.82
N GLU A 65 23.55 24.87 4.49
CA GLU A 65 22.50 24.52 3.53
C GLU A 65 22.11 23.05 3.68
N GLN A 66 23.10 22.13 3.68
CA GLN A 66 22.84 20.70 3.87
C GLN A 66 22.21 20.38 5.23
N TYR A 67 22.63 21.06 6.30
CA TYR A 67 22.00 20.90 7.61
C TYR A 67 20.53 21.36 7.58
N ALA A 68 20.28 22.54 7.02
CA ALA A 68 18.94 23.11 6.95
C ALA A 68 18.01 22.28 6.05
N GLU A 69 18.49 21.76 4.91
CA GLU A 69 17.75 20.82 4.06
C GLU A 69 17.37 19.54 4.83
N ASN A 70 18.31 18.94 5.55
CA ASN A 70 18.03 17.74 6.37
C ASN A 70 17.09 18.04 7.54
N TYR A 71 17.23 19.21 8.17
CA TYR A 71 16.33 19.67 9.22
C TYR A 71 14.90 19.84 8.68
N CYS A 72 14.75 20.54 7.55
CA CYS A 72 13.48 20.77 6.88
C CYS A 72 12.88 19.49 6.30
N TRP A 73 13.70 18.50 5.95
CA TRP A 73 13.21 17.18 5.58
C TRP A 73 12.66 16.42 6.78
N SER A 74 13.30 16.53 7.95
CA SER A 74 12.90 15.83 9.17
C SER A 74 11.72 16.48 9.88
N GLN A 75 11.54 17.78 9.73
CA GLN A 75 10.45 18.55 10.29
C GLN A 75 9.34 18.76 9.27
N ASP A 76 8.16 19.16 9.75
CA ASP A 76 7.05 19.45 8.87
C ASP A 76 7.27 20.75 8.11
N THR A 77 6.86 20.76 6.85
CA THR A 77 6.83 21.97 6.01
C THR A 77 5.38 22.43 5.84
N TYR A 78 5.17 23.64 5.36
CA TYR A 78 3.81 24.14 5.11
C TYR A 78 3.66 24.74 3.72
N PHE A 79 2.47 24.57 3.16
CA PHE A 79 2.10 25.14 1.88
C PHE A 79 1.66 26.59 2.04
N VAL A 80 2.17 27.45 1.15
CA VAL A 80 1.73 28.82 0.95
C VAL A 80 1.46 29.01 -0.53
N GLU A 81 0.32 29.63 -0.87
CA GLU A 81 -0.01 29.92 -2.25
C GLU A 81 1.01 30.92 -2.84
N PRO A 82 1.48 30.74 -4.10
CA PRO A 82 2.55 31.57 -4.66
C PRO A 82 2.26 33.08 -4.68
N THR A 83 0.98 33.49 -4.67
CA THR A 83 0.56 34.90 -4.66
C THR A 83 0.49 35.52 -3.27
N GLN A 84 0.62 34.72 -2.21
CA GLN A 84 0.52 35.17 -0.83
C GLN A 84 1.91 35.33 -0.21
N ASP A 85 2.20 36.51 0.34
CA ASP A 85 3.42 36.73 1.09
C ASP A 85 3.41 35.94 2.41
N VAL A 86 4.51 35.23 2.69
CA VAL A 86 4.69 34.44 3.92
C VAL A 86 4.58 35.31 5.19
N SER A 87 4.93 36.60 5.09
CA SER A 87 4.83 37.56 6.20
C SER A 87 3.39 37.84 6.63
N LEU A 88 2.41 37.69 5.72
CA LEU A 88 1.00 37.89 6.00
C LEU A 88 0.38 36.69 6.74
N VAL A 89 1.04 35.53 6.68
CA VAL A 89 0.60 34.33 7.38
C VAL A 89 1.13 34.37 8.81
N LYS A 90 0.21 34.54 9.76
CA LYS A 90 0.53 34.51 11.18
C LYS A 90 1.20 33.20 11.55
N GLN A 91 2.12 33.27 12.51
CA GLN A 91 2.91 32.13 12.94
C GLN A 91 2.06 30.93 13.39
N GLU A 92 0.96 31.22 14.09
CA GLU A 92 -0.03 30.24 14.56
C GLU A 92 -0.79 29.53 13.43
N GLU A 93 -0.89 30.17 12.25
CA GLU A 93 -1.64 29.67 11.10
C GLU A 93 -0.76 28.93 10.06
N ARG A 94 0.56 28.88 10.25
CA ARG A 94 1.48 28.22 9.30
C ARG A 94 1.38 26.71 9.38
N TYR A 95 1.31 26.17 10.59
CA TYR A 95 1.29 24.73 10.87
C TYR A 95 -0.11 24.21 11.20
N THR A 96 -1.14 24.81 10.59
CA THR A 96 -2.50 24.27 10.69
C THR A 96 -2.59 22.96 9.90
N PRO A 97 -3.49 22.04 10.29
CA PRO A 97 -3.66 20.77 9.60
C PRO A 97 -3.79 20.96 8.09
N ASP A 98 -4.49 22.00 7.63
CA ASP A 98 -4.75 22.32 6.22
C ASP A 98 -3.51 22.72 5.40
N ARG A 99 -2.51 23.35 6.03
CA ARG A 99 -1.29 23.80 5.34
C ARG A 99 -0.09 22.88 5.57
N GLN A 100 -0.08 22.14 6.66
CA GLN A 100 1.04 21.28 7.04
C GLN A 100 1.20 20.10 6.08
N LEU A 101 2.45 19.85 5.70
CA LEU A 101 2.88 18.80 4.79
C LEU A 101 3.84 17.87 5.54
N SER A 102 3.33 16.72 5.96
CA SER A 102 4.10 15.67 6.65
C SER A 102 3.94 14.29 6.00
N TYR A 103 2.91 14.11 5.17
CA TYR A 103 2.56 12.81 4.59
C TYR A 103 3.65 12.21 3.70
N TYR A 104 4.43 13.02 3.01
CA TYR A 104 5.40 12.57 2.00
C TYR A 104 6.48 11.65 2.58
N GLN A 105 6.81 11.80 3.87
CA GLN A 105 7.77 10.94 4.57
C GLN A 105 7.23 9.51 4.76
N TRP A 106 5.90 9.37 4.85
CA TRP A 106 5.20 8.13 5.20
C TRP A 106 4.68 7.35 4.00
N VAL A 107 4.68 7.95 2.81
CA VAL A 107 4.14 7.36 1.58
C VAL A 107 4.72 5.96 1.30
N PRO A 108 6.04 5.70 1.34
CA PRO A 108 6.57 4.37 1.05
C PRO A 108 6.06 3.30 2.02
N PHE A 109 5.99 3.62 3.31
CA PHE A 109 5.50 2.71 4.35
C PHE A 109 4.01 2.44 4.19
N PHE A 110 3.23 3.46 3.82
CA PHE A 110 1.82 3.32 3.51
C PHE A 110 1.59 2.36 2.34
N LEU A 111 2.36 2.49 1.24
CA LEU A 111 2.28 1.58 0.09
C LEU A 111 2.67 0.14 0.45
N LEU A 112 3.68 -0.07 1.32
CA LEU A 112 4.04 -1.40 1.81
C LEU A 112 2.91 -2.03 2.64
N LEU A 113 2.28 -1.24 3.50
CA LEU A 113 1.17 -1.69 4.31
C LEU A 113 -0.05 -2.07 3.44
N GLN A 114 -0.36 -1.25 2.43
CA GLN A 114 -1.40 -1.57 1.44
C GLN A 114 -1.11 -2.87 0.68
N ALA A 115 0.13 -3.06 0.24
CA ALA A 115 0.57 -4.29 -0.43
C ALA A 115 0.39 -5.52 0.47
N ALA A 116 0.74 -5.40 1.77
CA ALA A 116 0.55 -6.47 2.74
C ALA A 116 -0.94 -6.83 2.92
N PHE A 117 -1.82 -5.83 3.01
CA PHE A 117 -3.26 -6.07 3.13
C PHE A 117 -3.88 -6.71 1.88
N PHE A 118 -3.42 -6.34 0.68
CA PHE A 118 -3.83 -7.03 -0.56
C PHE A 118 -3.38 -8.49 -0.60
N ARG A 119 -2.20 -8.79 -0.07
CA ARG A 119 -1.68 -10.17 -0.01
C ARG A 119 -2.35 -11.02 1.06
N ALA A 120 -2.82 -10.41 2.16
CA ALA A 120 -3.29 -11.11 3.36
C ALA A 120 -4.40 -12.15 3.11
N PRO A 121 -5.50 -11.87 2.38
CA PRO A 121 -6.56 -12.85 2.16
C PRO A 121 -6.08 -14.11 1.40
N SER A 122 -5.06 -13.97 0.55
CA SER A 122 -4.50 -15.09 -0.22
C SER A 122 -3.82 -16.15 0.65
N TYR A 123 -3.37 -15.80 1.86
CA TYR A 123 -2.77 -16.74 2.80
C TYR A 123 -3.83 -17.67 3.41
N LEU A 124 -5.06 -17.17 3.64
CA LEU A 124 -6.16 -17.98 4.17
C LEU A 124 -6.55 -19.09 3.19
N TRP A 125 -6.62 -18.77 1.88
CA TRP A 125 -6.84 -19.76 0.83
C TRP A 125 -5.67 -20.76 0.74
N LYS A 126 -4.43 -20.24 0.85
CA LYS A 126 -3.22 -21.05 0.71
C LYS A 126 -3.13 -22.18 1.73
N ILE A 127 -3.40 -21.87 3.01
CA ILE A 127 -3.27 -22.82 4.12
C ILE A 127 -4.27 -23.98 4.01
N ARG A 128 -5.42 -23.77 3.35
CA ARG A 128 -6.53 -24.75 3.37
C ARG A 128 -6.62 -25.60 2.11
N ILE A 129 -6.50 -24.99 0.94
CA ILE A 129 -6.86 -25.62 -0.33
C ILE A 129 -5.66 -25.71 -1.27
N HIS A 130 -4.86 -24.66 -1.35
CA HIS A 130 -3.71 -24.62 -2.25
C HIS A 130 -2.69 -25.74 -1.95
N GLU A 131 -2.39 -26.00 -0.67
CA GLU A 131 -1.46 -27.07 -0.29
C GLU A 131 -1.92 -28.45 -0.79
N VAL A 132 -3.22 -28.72 -0.79
CA VAL A 132 -3.79 -29.97 -1.28
C VAL A 132 -3.59 -30.09 -2.78
N VAL A 133 -3.87 -29.02 -3.55
CA VAL A 133 -3.73 -29.01 -5.01
C VAL A 133 -2.25 -29.08 -5.41
N GLU A 134 -1.39 -28.33 -4.74
CA GLU A 134 0.06 -28.30 -4.99
C GLU A 134 0.69 -29.68 -4.77
N LYS A 135 0.35 -30.36 -3.66
CA LYS A 135 0.85 -31.72 -3.37
C LYS A 135 0.28 -32.78 -4.30
N ALA A 136 -0.97 -32.63 -4.73
CA ALA A 136 -1.58 -33.54 -5.70
C ALA A 136 -0.96 -33.44 -7.09
N LYS A 137 -0.52 -32.24 -7.49
CA LYS A 137 0.08 -31.96 -8.81
C LYS A 137 1.61 -31.91 -8.81
N ASP A 138 2.25 -32.26 -7.70
CA ASP A 138 3.71 -32.22 -7.59
C ASP A 138 4.37 -33.16 -8.63
N ASN A 139 5.24 -32.61 -9.47
CA ASN A 139 6.00 -33.38 -10.47
C ASN A 139 6.92 -34.41 -9.81
N ALA A 140 7.29 -34.22 -8.54
CA ALA A 140 8.08 -35.18 -7.77
C ALA A 140 7.30 -36.44 -7.37
N ASN A 141 5.98 -36.49 -7.59
CA ASN A 141 5.15 -37.68 -7.34
C ASN A 141 5.50 -38.90 -8.24
N VAL A 142 6.43 -38.74 -9.18
CA VAL A 142 7.03 -39.84 -9.94
C VAL A 142 7.86 -40.75 -9.02
N GLU A 143 8.50 -40.18 -8.00
CA GLU A 143 9.28 -40.92 -7.01
C GLU A 143 8.36 -41.53 -5.94
N GLU A 144 8.54 -42.83 -5.67
CA GLU A 144 7.65 -43.58 -4.80
C GLU A 144 7.66 -43.07 -3.35
N GLU A 145 8.83 -42.75 -2.81
CA GLU A 145 8.95 -42.22 -1.44
C GLU A 145 8.25 -40.87 -1.27
N VAL A 146 8.37 -39.98 -2.27
CA VAL A 146 7.74 -38.65 -2.25
C VAL A 146 6.23 -38.79 -2.39
N ARG A 147 5.78 -39.67 -3.29
CA ARG A 147 4.37 -39.98 -3.51
C ARG A 147 3.71 -40.50 -2.25
N GLU A 148 4.30 -41.45 -1.53
CA GLU A 148 3.73 -41.98 -0.28
C GLU A 148 3.61 -40.90 0.80
N LYS A 149 4.63 -40.04 0.94
CA LYS A 149 4.58 -38.88 1.85
C LYS A 149 3.43 -37.93 1.49
N ASN A 150 3.30 -37.57 0.22
CA ASN A 150 2.25 -36.68 -0.27
C ASN A 150 0.85 -37.29 -0.09
N ILE A 151 0.67 -38.58 -0.36
CA ILE A 151 -0.59 -39.31 -0.09
C ILE A 151 -0.91 -39.28 1.41
N GLY A 152 0.09 -39.45 2.28
CA GLY A 152 -0.07 -39.34 3.72
C GLY A 152 -0.61 -37.98 4.16
N ILE A 153 -0.10 -36.90 3.58
CA ILE A 153 -0.58 -35.52 3.81
C ILE A 153 -2.02 -35.38 3.32
N LEU A 154 -2.30 -35.74 2.06
CA LEU A 154 -3.63 -35.64 1.46
C LEU A 154 -4.68 -36.43 2.26
N LYS A 155 -4.34 -37.63 2.74
CA LYS A 155 -5.22 -38.46 3.59
C LYS A 155 -5.56 -37.75 4.89
N ARG A 156 -4.61 -37.06 5.52
CA ARG A 156 -4.87 -36.28 6.75
C ARG A 156 -5.85 -35.15 6.48
N HIS A 157 -5.64 -34.36 5.41
CA HIS A 157 -6.55 -33.28 5.01
C HIS A 157 -7.96 -33.81 4.71
N LEU A 158 -8.07 -34.85 3.90
CA LEU A 158 -9.36 -35.45 3.55
C LEU A 158 -10.07 -36.03 4.79
N SER A 159 -9.33 -36.73 5.67
CA SER A 159 -9.90 -37.27 6.91
C SER A 159 -10.37 -36.18 7.88
N SER A 160 -9.74 -35.00 7.85
CA SER A 160 -10.13 -33.85 8.68
C SER A 160 -11.41 -33.22 8.12
N ALA A 161 -11.49 -33.05 6.79
CA ALA A 161 -12.69 -32.55 6.12
C ALA A 161 -13.90 -33.47 6.32
N LEU A 162 -13.73 -34.78 6.14
CA LEU A 162 -14.79 -35.77 6.34
C LEU A 162 -15.25 -35.84 7.81
N ARG A 163 -14.32 -35.74 8.77
CA ARG A 163 -14.67 -35.67 10.20
C ARG A 163 -15.44 -34.40 10.55
N PHE A 164 -15.06 -33.27 9.96
CA PHE A 164 -15.80 -32.02 10.12
C PHE A 164 -17.23 -32.14 9.57
N GLN A 165 -17.38 -32.74 8.38
CA GLN A 165 -18.68 -33.00 7.76
C GLN A 165 -19.57 -33.89 8.65
N ALA A 166 -19.04 -35.03 9.12
CA ALA A 166 -19.76 -35.98 9.96
C ALA A 166 -20.17 -35.37 11.32
N ASN A 167 -19.30 -34.56 11.93
CA ASN A 167 -19.60 -33.85 13.18
C ASN A 167 -20.71 -32.81 13.03
N MET A 168 -20.81 -32.17 11.87
CA MET A 168 -21.87 -31.20 11.61
C MET A 168 -23.22 -31.86 11.33
N GLU A 169 -23.22 -32.99 10.62
CA GLU A 169 -24.43 -33.80 10.40
C GLU A 169 -24.94 -34.41 11.71
N SER A 170 -24.05 -34.93 12.56
CA SER A 170 -24.45 -35.54 13.84
C SER A 170 -25.05 -34.55 14.84
N LYS A 171 -24.55 -33.30 14.84
CA LYS A 171 -25.07 -32.23 15.71
C LYS A 171 -26.40 -31.64 15.22
N ARG A 172 -26.94 -32.06 14.07
CA ARG A 172 -28.18 -31.54 13.45
C ARG A 172 -28.32 -30.03 13.60
N VAL A 173 -27.23 -29.29 13.36
CA VAL A 173 -27.23 -27.84 13.54
C VAL A 173 -28.17 -27.24 12.49
N GLN A 174 -29.40 -26.93 12.89
CA GLN A 174 -30.34 -26.16 12.06
C GLN A 174 -29.93 -24.69 12.12
N VAL A 175 -29.11 -24.26 11.16
CA VAL A 175 -28.54 -22.90 11.16
C VAL A 175 -29.58 -21.84 10.76
N HIS A 176 -30.67 -22.20 10.05
CA HIS A 176 -31.66 -21.23 9.59
C HIS A 176 -33.11 -21.69 9.79
N LYS A 177 -33.87 -20.94 10.60
CA LYS A 177 -35.35 -20.98 10.65
C LYS A 177 -36.00 -19.77 9.96
N THR A 178 -35.23 -18.73 9.64
CA THR A 178 -35.71 -17.39 9.22
C THR A 178 -35.29 -16.96 7.82
N VAL A 179 -34.28 -17.58 7.19
CA VAL A 179 -33.79 -17.18 5.86
C VAL A 179 -33.80 -18.39 4.92
N THR A 180 -34.98 -18.75 4.44
CA THR A 180 -35.21 -19.94 3.58
C THR A 180 -34.69 -19.76 2.15
N PHE A 181 -34.38 -18.52 1.73
CA PHE A 181 -33.87 -18.20 0.40
C PHE A 181 -32.38 -18.59 0.20
N LEU A 182 -31.57 -18.59 1.26
CA LEU A 182 -30.17 -19.03 1.21
C LEU A 182 -30.07 -20.52 1.58
N ASN A 183 -30.68 -21.37 0.76
CA ASN A 183 -30.72 -22.84 0.94
C ASN A 183 -29.35 -23.49 0.63
N PHE A 184 -28.31 -23.12 1.39
CA PHE A 184 -26.96 -23.67 1.25
C PHE A 184 -26.73 -24.81 2.24
N GLN A 185 -26.48 -26.02 1.73
CA GLN A 185 -26.13 -27.19 2.53
C GLN A 185 -24.73 -27.02 3.12
N TYR A 186 -24.65 -26.59 4.38
CA TYR A 186 -23.43 -26.19 5.10
C TYR A 186 -22.33 -27.28 5.16
N SER A 187 -22.73 -28.57 5.09
CA SER A 187 -21.82 -29.74 5.08
C SER A 187 -21.11 -29.92 3.72
N SER A 188 -21.82 -29.75 2.59
CA SER A 188 -21.27 -29.85 1.23
C SER A 188 -20.68 -28.53 0.70
N GLY A 189 -21.02 -27.40 1.33
CA GLY A 189 -20.66 -26.06 0.87
C GLY A 189 -19.49 -25.40 1.61
N PHE A 190 -18.77 -26.10 2.48
CA PHE A 190 -17.69 -25.50 3.29
C PHE A 190 -16.59 -24.85 2.44
N ILE A 191 -16.15 -25.54 1.38
CA ILE A 191 -15.14 -25.00 0.44
C ILE A 191 -15.70 -23.76 -0.26
N SER A 192 -16.95 -23.82 -0.73
CA SER A 192 -17.64 -22.68 -1.35
C SER A 192 -17.79 -21.50 -0.40
N TRP A 193 -18.04 -21.75 0.89
CA TRP A 193 -18.12 -20.72 1.92
C TRP A 193 -16.77 -20.05 2.18
N ILE A 194 -15.69 -20.83 2.29
CA ILE A 194 -14.32 -20.30 2.40
C ILE A 194 -13.98 -19.45 1.17
N TYR A 195 -14.31 -19.94 -0.03
CA TYR A 195 -14.10 -19.20 -1.27
C TYR A 195 -14.83 -17.86 -1.25
N LEU A 196 -16.14 -17.86 -0.98
CA LEU A 196 -16.95 -16.63 -0.90
C LEU A 196 -16.45 -15.69 0.20
N PHE A 197 -15.99 -16.22 1.33
CA PHE A 197 -15.41 -15.44 2.42
C PHE A 197 -14.10 -14.77 1.98
N THR A 198 -13.18 -15.50 1.35
CA THR A 198 -11.94 -14.93 0.81
C THR A 198 -12.23 -13.85 -0.25
N LYS A 199 -13.20 -14.07 -1.16
CA LYS A 199 -13.61 -13.07 -2.15
C LYS A 199 -14.20 -11.82 -1.49
N SER A 200 -15.01 -12.01 -0.45
CA SER A 200 -15.57 -10.90 0.33
C SER A 200 -14.48 -10.09 1.02
N LEU A 201 -13.43 -10.74 1.54
CA LEU A 201 -12.27 -10.07 2.12
C LEU A 201 -11.50 -9.24 1.08
N TYR A 202 -11.30 -9.75 -0.14
CA TYR A 202 -10.70 -8.95 -1.22
C TYR A 202 -11.54 -7.73 -1.55
N PHE A 203 -12.87 -7.91 -1.69
CA PHE A 203 -13.79 -6.82 -1.97
C PHE A 203 -13.73 -5.76 -0.86
N ILE A 204 -13.89 -6.16 0.41
CA ILE A 204 -13.81 -5.25 1.55
C ILE A 204 -12.46 -4.53 1.59
N ASN A 205 -11.36 -5.24 1.30
CA ASN A 205 -10.03 -4.64 1.26
C ASN A 205 -9.91 -3.56 0.17
N VAL A 206 -10.42 -3.81 -1.04
CA VAL A 206 -10.45 -2.80 -2.12
C VAL A 206 -11.20 -1.54 -1.67
N PHE A 207 -12.40 -1.70 -1.10
CA PHE A 207 -13.18 -0.55 -0.62
C PHE A 207 -12.50 0.18 0.55
N ALA A 208 -11.93 -0.56 1.49
CA ALA A 208 -11.21 0.02 2.62
C ALA A 208 -9.98 0.82 2.16
N GLN A 209 -9.21 0.29 1.21
CA GLN A 209 -8.03 0.97 0.68
C GLN A 209 -8.38 2.19 -0.18
N LEU A 210 -9.45 2.11 -0.97
CA LEU A 210 -9.97 3.26 -1.72
C LEU A 210 -10.41 4.39 -0.78
N PHE A 211 -11.12 4.04 0.31
CA PHE A 211 -11.55 5.03 1.31
C PHE A 211 -10.38 5.64 2.08
N LEU A 212 -9.40 4.82 2.47
CA LEU A 212 -8.17 5.28 3.13
C LEU A 212 -7.38 6.28 2.26
N GLY A 213 -7.34 6.08 0.94
CA GLY A 213 -6.71 7.03 0.01
C GLY A 213 -7.50 8.33 -0.23
N THR A 214 -8.75 8.41 0.25
CA THR A 214 -9.72 9.45 -0.14
C THR A 214 -10.06 10.43 0.99
N ASN A 215 -9.62 10.18 2.23
CA ASN A 215 -10.09 10.88 3.45
C ASN A 215 -9.89 12.41 3.48
N ARG A 216 -9.04 13.00 2.65
CA ARG A 216 -8.85 14.47 2.60
C ARG A 216 -9.61 15.17 1.48
N TYR A 217 -9.82 14.47 0.37
CA TYR A 217 -10.48 14.99 -0.82
C TYR A 217 -11.32 13.86 -1.40
N GLN A 218 -12.64 13.94 -1.21
CA GLN A 218 -13.58 12.84 -1.39
C GLN A 218 -13.55 12.17 -2.78
N TRP A 219 -12.90 12.78 -3.78
CA TRP A 219 -12.74 12.26 -5.13
C TRP A 219 -11.46 12.80 -5.81
N TYR A 220 -10.29 12.50 -5.23
CA TYR A 220 -8.99 12.98 -5.75
C TYR A 220 -8.83 12.80 -7.27
N GLY A 221 -9.01 11.59 -7.80
CA GLY A 221 -8.75 11.34 -9.23
C GLY A 221 -9.68 12.07 -10.19
N PHE A 222 -10.98 12.18 -9.87
CA PHE A 222 -11.89 12.99 -10.69
C PHE A 222 -11.59 14.49 -10.57
N GLY A 223 -11.18 14.97 -9.40
CA GLY A 223 -10.72 16.35 -9.21
C GLY A 223 -9.52 16.67 -10.11
N VAL A 224 -8.51 15.80 -10.11
CA VAL A 224 -7.32 15.95 -10.96
C VAL A 224 -7.68 15.91 -12.44
N VAL A 225 -8.56 15.01 -12.89
CA VAL A 225 -8.99 14.98 -14.30
C VAL A 225 -9.73 16.26 -14.68
N ARG A 226 -10.65 16.74 -13.84
CA ARG A 226 -11.35 18.00 -14.08
C ARG A 226 -10.38 19.18 -14.15
N ASP A 227 -9.39 19.20 -13.28
CA ASP A 227 -8.38 20.26 -13.22
C ASP A 227 -7.46 20.24 -14.45
N ILE A 228 -7.06 19.06 -14.91
CA ILE A 228 -6.32 18.88 -16.18
C ILE A 228 -7.15 19.33 -17.39
N VAL A 229 -8.44 18.94 -17.44
CA VAL A 229 -9.35 19.31 -18.53
C VAL A 229 -9.65 20.81 -18.54
N SER A 230 -9.76 21.43 -17.36
CA SER A 230 -9.98 22.87 -17.20
C SER A 230 -8.71 23.71 -17.34
N GLY A 231 -7.54 23.08 -17.47
CA GLY A 231 -6.25 23.76 -17.61
C GLY A 231 -5.83 24.54 -16.36
N THR A 232 -6.32 24.17 -15.18
CA THR A 232 -5.93 24.86 -13.94
C THR A 232 -4.48 24.50 -13.59
N PRO A 233 -3.62 25.50 -13.33
CA PRO A 233 -2.23 25.23 -12.98
C PRO A 233 -2.15 24.54 -11.61
N TRP A 234 -1.30 23.52 -11.54
CA TRP A 234 -1.06 22.65 -10.37
C TRP A 234 -0.80 23.43 -9.07
N GLU A 235 -0.15 24.59 -9.21
CA GLU A 235 0.22 25.50 -8.12
C GLU A 235 -0.97 26.02 -7.31
N ARG A 236 -2.17 26.08 -7.90
CA ARG A 236 -3.39 26.54 -7.22
C ARG A 236 -4.23 25.41 -6.61
N SER A 237 -4.03 24.18 -7.07
CA SER A 237 -4.88 23.05 -6.70
C SER A 237 -4.61 22.52 -5.28
N GLY A 238 -3.39 22.73 -4.77
CA GLY A 238 -3.00 22.37 -3.40
C GLY A 238 -2.96 20.87 -3.08
N TYR A 239 -3.32 19.97 -4.02
CA TYR A 239 -3.37 18.53 -3.77
C TYR A 239 -2.00 17.90 -3.50
N PHE A 240 -0.98 18.34 -4.25
CA PHE A 240 0.42 17.92 -4.11
C PHE A 240 1.35 19.12 -4.40
N PRO A 241 1.57 20.01 -3.42
CA PRO A 241 2.42 21.18 -3.64
C PRO A 241 3.86 20.75 -3.90
N ARG A 242 4.46 21.32 -4.96
CA ARG A 242 5.87 21.08 -5.33
C ARG A 242 6.82 22.02 -4.62
N ALA A 243 6.31 23.14 -4.11
CA ALA A 243 7.05 24.08 -3.30
C ALA A 243 6.36 24.21 -1.93
N ALA A 244 7.17 24.26 -0.88
CA ALA A 244 6.72 24.48 0.49
C ALA A 244 7.70 25.41 1.20
N VAL A 245 7.25 26.00 2.30
CA VAL A 245 8.09 26.82 3.15
C VAL A 245 8.45 26.02 4.39
N CYS A 246 9.71 26.12 4.78
CA CYS A 246 10.23 25.55 6.01
C CYS A 246 10.75 26.67 6.90
N ASP A 247 10.39 26.63 8.18
CA ASP A 247 10.96 27.51 9.17
C ASP A 247 11.94 26.71 10.04
N PHE A 248 13.20 27.14 10.09
CA PHE A 248 14.22 26.52 10.93
C PHE A 248 14.87 27.54 11.88
N GLU A 249 15.28 27.07 13.05
CA GLU A 249 15.84 27.90 14.10
C GLU A 249 17.31 27.56 14.34
N VAL A 250 18.16 28.58 14.29
CA VAL A 250 19.57 28.49 14.66
C VAL A 250 19.73 29.06 16.07
N ARG A 251 20.11 28.21 17.01
CA ARG A 251 20.36 28.60 18.40
C ARG A 251 21.80 29.04 18.57
N GLN A 252 21.99 30.32 18.86
CA GLN A 252 23.26 30.87 19.32
C GLN A 252 23.18 31.15 20.82
N VAL A 253 24.34 31.22 21.50
CA VAL A 253 24.44 31.31 22.98
C VAL A 253 23.53 32.39 23.60
N ALA A 254 23.29 33.48 22.90
CA ALA A 254 22.49 34.61 23.38
C ALA A 254 21.25 34.94 22.54
N ASN A 255 20.99 34.23 21.42
CA ASN A 255 19.91 34.59 20.52
C ASN A 255 19.42 33.40 19.68
N ILE A 256 18.10 33.25 19.55
CA ILE A 256 17.46 32.29 18.65
C ILE A 256 17.13 33.05 17.37
N GLN A 257 17.78 32.69 16.28
CA GLN A 257 17.54 33.29 14.97
C GLN A 257 16.73 32.32 14.12
N ARG A 258 15.57 32.79 13.65
CA ARG A 258 14.65 31.99 12.85
C ARG A 258 14.71 32.40 11.39
N TYR A 259 14.82 31.42 10.52
CA TYR A 259 14.89 31.59 9.09
C TYR A 259 13.72 30.86 8.43
N SER A 260 13.10 31.51 7.45
CA SER A 260 12.08 30.92 6.57
C SER A 260 12.68 30.76 5.19
N VAL A 261 12.70 29.53 4.68
CA VAL A 261 13.26 29.21 3.36
C VAL A 261 12.23 28.49 2.51
N GLN A 262 12.24 28.84 1.22
CA GLN A 262 11.42 28.15 0.23
C GLN A 262 12.16 26.91 -0.25
N CYS A 263 11.46 25.78 -0.23
CA CYS A 263 12.00 24.49 -0.58
C CYS A 263 11.15 23.81 -1.67
N VAL A 264 11.81 23.10 -2.58
CA VAL A 264 11.20 22.29 -3.62
C VAL A 264 11.16 20.84 -3.16
N LEU A 265 9.95 20.27 -3.11
CA LEU A 265 9.68 18.90 -2.71
C LEU A 265 9.76 17.98 -3.94
N VAL A 266 10.97 17.53 -4.27
CA VAL A 266 11.20 16.66 -5.43
C VAL A 266 10.48 15.32 -5.27
N ILE A 267 10.32 14.81 -4.05
CA ILE A 267 9.56 13.57 -3.80
C ILE A 267 8.10 13.67 -4.26
N ASN A 268 7.53 14.88 -4.18
CA ASN A 268 6.09 15.06 -4.37
C ASN A 268 5.68 14.97 -5.84
N ILE A 269 6.60 15.25 -6.77
CA ILE A 269 6.35 15.05 -8.21
C ILE A 269 6.11 13.56 -8.53
N PHE A 270 6.81 12.65 -7.85
CA PHE A 270 6.66 11.21 -8.04
C PHE A 270 5.36 10.74 -7.38
N ASN A 271 5.11 11.18 -6.15
CA ASN A 271 3.88 10.85 -5.42
C ASN A 271 2.65 11.25 -6.23
N GLU A 272 2.60 12.49 -6.76
CA GLU A 272 1.51 12.97 -7.60
C GLU A 272 1.19 11.99 -8.74
N LYS A 273 2.21 11.59 -9.52
CA LYS A 273 2.00 10.70 -10.68
C LYS A 273 1.63 9.27 -10.29
N ILE A 274 2.25 8.74 -9.24
CA ILE A 274 1.97 7.39 -8.72
C ILE A 274 0.54 7.32 -8.20
N PHE A 275 0.10 8.30 -7.39
CA PHE A 275 -1.25 8.31 -6.83
C PHE A 275 -2.32 8.56 -7.90
N VAL A 276 -2.04 9.32 -8.96
CA VAL A 276 -2.96 9.41 -10.10
C VAL A 276 -3.13 8.04 -10.77
N LEU A 277 -2.03 7.34 -11.06
CA LEU A 277 -2.08 6.02 -11.67
C LEU A 277 -2.80 5.01 -10.77
N LEU A 278 -2.45 4.97 -9.48
CA LEU A 278 -3.04 4.05 -8.51
C LEU A 278 -4.52 4.32 -8.21
N TRP A 279 -4.99 5.54 -8.41
CA TRP A 279 -6.42 5.85 -8.19
C TRP A 279 -7.29 5.33 -9.34
N PHE A 280 -6.78 5.31 -10.57
CA PHE A 280 -7.48 4.72 -11.73
C PHE A 280 -7.36 3.20 -11.80
N TRP A 281 -6.30 2.64 -11.24
CA TRP A 281 -6.05 1.21 -11.12
C TRP A 281 -6.94 0.58 -10.05
#